data_AF-A0A4R1WPI7-F1
#
_entry.id   AF-A0A4R1WPI7-F1
#
_cell.length_a   1.000
_cell.length_b   1.000
_cell.length_c   1.000
_cell.angle_alpha   90.00
_cell.angle_beta   90.00
_cell.angle_gamma   90.00
#
_symmetry.space_group_name_H-M   'P 1'
#
loop_
_entity.id
_entity.type
_entity.pdbx_description
1 polymer ?
#
loop_
_entity_poly.entity_id
_entity_poly.type
_entity_poly.pdbx_seq_one_letter_code
_entity_poly.pdbx_strand_id
1 'polypeptide(L)'
;MNDHFKIEAFPPLFERSSRDEVWEQQTRKQAEFLKKFKGGTLLVGDSLAKFWPKTLQQERFGRSFINLGVPGDRVENILWRLDAHNIKDLGSGPINLI
;
A
#
# COMPACT_ATOMS: atom_id res chain seq x y z
N MET A 1 47.53 -8.37 31.50
CA MET A 1 47.26 -7.70 30.22
C MET A 1 45.83 -8.08 29.83
N ASN A 2 44.87 -7.22 30.18
CA ASN A 2 43.46 -7.45 29.88
C ASN A 2 43.12 -6.69 28.60
N ASP A 3 42.80 -7.43 27.55
CA ASP A 3 42.39 -6.86 26.28
C ASP A 3 40.94 -6.37 26.37
N HIS A 4 40.76 -5.07 26.19
CA HIS A 4 39.47 -4.40 26.20
C HIS A 4 38.78 -4.58 24.84
N PHE A 5 38.09 -5.69 24.62
CA PHE A 5 37.07 -5.75 23.57
C PHE A 5 35.81 -5.02 24.05
N LYS A 6 35.73 -3.72 23.73
CA LYS A 6 34.46 -2.99 23.79
C LYS A 6 33.56 -3.55 22.68
N ILE A 7 32.53 -4.28 23.07
CA ILE A 7 31.38 -4.52 22.19
C ILE A 7 30.67 -3.18 22.07
N GLU A 8 30.92 -2.45 20.98
CA GLU A 8 30.09 -1.31 20.64
C GLU A 8 28.69 -1.86 20.36
N ALA A 9 27.76 -1.56 21.26
CA ALA A 9 26.35 -1.84 21.03
C ALA A 9 25.96 -1.15 19.73
N PHE A 10 25.49 -1.93 18.76
CA PHE A 10 24.90 -1.40 17.54
C PHE A 10 23.89 -0.32 17.94
N PRO A 11 23.96 0.90 17.38
CA PRO A 11 22.98 1.93 17.69
C PRO A 11 21.59 1.33 17.46
N PRO A 12 20.58 1.66 18.29
CA PRO A 12 19.23 1.13 18.12
C PRO A 12 18.81 1.44 16.69
N LEU A 13 18.71 0.38 15.87
CA LEU A 13 18.20 0.45 14.52
C LEU A 13 16.78 0.96 14.66
N PHE A 14 16.57 2.26 14.43
CA PHE A 14 15.29 2.97 14.28
C PHE A 14 14.11 2.29 14.99
N GLU A 15 13.59 2.87 16.08
CA GLU A 15 12.39 2.39 16.76
C GLU A 15 11.37 1.88 15.74
N ARG A 16 11.27 0.55 15.60
CA ARG A 16 10.54 -0.05 14.49
C ARG A 16 9.09 0.25 14.78
N SER A 17 8.47 1.13 14.00
CA SER A 17 7.02 1.31 14.04
C SER A 17 6.36 -0.06 14.04
N SER A 18 5.35 -0.21 14.90
CA SER A 18 4.63 -1.47 14.97
C SER A 18 4.03 -1.76 13.59
N ARG A 19 3.85 -3.05 13.24
CA ARG A 19 3.20 -3.42 11.98
C ARG A 19 1.83 -2.75 11.84
N ASP A 20 1.14 -2.55 12.96
CA ASP A 20 -0.16 -1.92 13.04
C ASP A 20 -0.10 -0.42 12.70
N GLU A 21 0.91 0.30 13.20
CA GLU A 21 1.12 1.71 12.84
C GLU A 21 1.43 1.90 11.36
N VAL A 22 2.25 1.01 10.77
CA VAL A 22 2.57 1.05 9.34
C VAL A 22 1.31 0.82 8.51
N TRP A 23 0.51 -0.17 8.92
CA TRP A 23 -0.77 -0.48 8.28
C TRP A 23 -1.73 0.71 8.35
N GLU A 24 -1.94 1.28 9.54
CA GLU A 24 -2.84 2.42 9.73
C GLU A 24 -2.42 3.65 8.93
N GLN A 25 -1.12 3.99 8.94
CA GLN A 25 -0.60 5.09 8.16
C GLN A 25 -0.81 4.89 6.65
N GLN A 26 -0.65 3.66 6.17
CA GLN A 26 -0.87 3.31 4.79
C GLN A 26 -2.35 3.41 4.41
N THR A 27 -3.25 2.83 5.19
CA THR A 27 -4.71 2.93 5.02
C THR A 27 -5.16 4.39 5.02
N ARG A 28 -4.65 5.21 5.94
CA ARG A 28 -4.96 6.65 5.99
C ARG A 28 -4.51 7.38 4.72
N LYS A 29 -3.29 7.11 4.23
CA LYS A 29 -2.82 7.69 2.96
C LYS A 29 -3.71 7.28 1.79
N GLN A 30 -4.11 6.01 1.71
CA GLN A 30 -5.00 5.52 0.66
C GLN A 30 -6.37 6.22 0.70
N ALA A 31 -6.97 6.38 1.88
CA ALA A 31 -8.24 7.09 2.05
C ALA A 31 -8.16 8.55 1.58
N GLU A 32 -7.08 9.27 1.88
CA GLU A 32 -6.87 10.64 1.42
C GLU A 32 -6.72 10.75 -0.10
N PHE A 33 -6.07 9.76 -0.74
CA PHE A 33 -6.03 9.69 -2.21
C PHE A 33 -7.41 9.41 -2.81
N LEU A 34 -8.19 8.51 -2.21
CA LEU A 34 -9.51 8.13 -2.71
C LEU A 34 -10.51 9.29 -2.61
N LYS A 35 -10.43 10.14 -1.58
CA LYS A 35 -11.24 11.38 -1.50
C LYS A 35 -11.02 12.32 -2.69
N LYS A 36 -9.82 12.32 -3.27
CA LYS A 36 -9.44 13.17 -4.40
C LYS A 36 -9.68 12.48 -5.75
N PHE A 37 -9.99 11.20 -5.76
CA PHE A 37 -10.23 10.44 -6.98
C PHE A 37 -11.54 10.90 -7.62
N LYS A 38 -11.49 11.21 -8.92
CA LYS A 38 -12.64 11.73 -9.71
C LYS A 38 -13.12 10.73 -10.76
N GLY A 39 -12.89 9.44 -10.52
CA GLY A 39 -13.21 8.35 -11.45
C GLY A 39 -12.03 7.90 -12.31
N GLY A 40 -12.09 6.67 -12.80
CA GLY A 40 -11.00 5.97 -13.49
C GLY A 40 -10.90 4.51 -13.06
N THR A 41 -9.72 3.91 -13.16
CA THR A 41 -9.46 2.53 -12.73
C THR A 41 -8.82 2.48 -11.35
N LEU A 42 -9.33 1.62 -10.47
CA LEU A 42 -8.66 1.26 -9.23
C LEU A 42 -7.99 -0.11 -9.37
N LEU A 43 -6.68 -0.15 -9.10
CA LEU A 43 -5.90 -1.38 -9.02
C LEU A 43 -5.73 -1.72 -7.56
N VAL A 44 -6.23 -2.88 -7.16
CA VAL A 44 -6.15 -3.38 -5.77
C VAL A 44 -5.57 -4.77 -5.81
N GLY A 45 -4.64 -5.05 -4.89
CA GLY A 45 -3.90 -6.29 -4.92
C GLY A 45 -2.74 -6.32 -3.95
N ASP A 46 -1.88 -7.31 -4.13
CA ASP A 46 -0.73 -7.56 -3.29
C ASP A 46 0.56 -6.85 -3.80
N SER A 47 1.73 -7.47 -3.58
CA SER A 47 3.00 -7.00 -4.13
C SER A 47 3.03 -6.97 -5.66
N LEU A 48 2.34 -7.87 -6.35
CA LEU A 48 2.26 -7.89 -7.82
C LEU A 48 1.58 -6.63 -8.33
N ALA A 49 0.44 -6.26 -7.73
CA ALA A 49 -0.22 -5.00 -8.03
C ALA A 49 0.71 -3.82 -7.70
N LYS A 50 1.31 -3.81 -6.50
CA LYS A 50 2.16 -2.69 -6.03
C LYS A 50 3.35 -2.43 -6.96
N PHE A 51 3.98 -3.50 -7.43
CA PHE A 51 5.22 -3.43 -8.21
C PHE A 51 5.01 -3.54 -9.72
N TRP A 52 3.76 -3.60 -10.21
CA TRP A 52 3.50 -3.50 -11.64
C TRP A 52 4.17 -2.23 -12.19
N PRO A 53 5.05 -2.29 -13.20
CA PRO A 53 5.59 -1.10 -13.84
C PRO A 53 4.55 -0.04 -14.21
N LYS A 54 4.77 1.21 -13.76
CA LYS A 54 3.84 2.33 -13.98
C LYS A 54 3.62 2.63 -15.47
N THR A 55 4.62 2.41 -16.31
CA THR A 55 4.53 2.58 -17.77
C THR A 55 3.50 1.62 -18.38
N LEU A 56 3.51 0.35 -17.96
CA LEU A 56 2.55 -0.66 -18.41
C LEU A 56 1.13 -0.38 -17.86
N GLN A 57 1.04 0.10 -16.61
CA GLN A 57 -0.25 0.55 -16.07
C GLN A 57 -0.84 1.71 -16.90
N GLN A 58 0.01 2.68 -17.30
CA GLN A 58 -0.40 3.80 -18.16
C GLN A 58 -0.82 3.35 -19.55
N GLU A 59 -0.09 2.42 -20.16
CA GLU A 59 -0.44 1.82 -21.44
C GLU A 59 -1.81 1.11 -21.37
N ARG A 60 -2.05 0.36 -20.28
CA ARG A 60 -3.26 -0.45 -20.13
C ARG A 60 -4.50 0.34 -19.74
N PHE A 61 -4.38 1.30 -18.82
CA PHE A 61 -5.52 2.00 -18.20
C PHE A 61 -5.60 3.48 -18.59
N GLY A 62 -4.66 3.97 -19.39
CA GLY A 62 -4.59 5.37 -19.78
C GLY A 62 -4.19 6.29 -18.61
N ARG A 63 -4.75 7.50 -18.58
CA ARG A 63 -4.32 8.57 -17.66
C ARG A 63 -4.99 8.53 -16.29
N SER A 64 -6.14 7.88 -16.13
CA SER A 64 -6.89 7.91 -14.87
C SER A 64 -6.90 6.53 -14.20
N PHE A 65 -5.83 6.23 -13.47
CA PHE A 65 -5.78 5.06 -12.59
C PHE A 65 -5.09 5.38 -11.25
N ILE A 66 -5.45 4.64 -10.21
CA ILE A 66 -4.77 4.63 -8.92
C ILE A 66 -4.42 3.19 -8.57
N ASN A 67 -3.19 2.99 -8.09
CA ASN A 67 -2.71 1.71 -7.61
C ASN A 67 -2.61 1.69 -6.09
N LEU A 68 -3.45 0.85 -5.48
CA LEU A 68 -3.58 0.64 -4.05
C LEU A 68 -2.97 -0.70 -3.61
N GLY A 69 -2.04 -1.27 -4.38
CA GLY A 69 -1.37 -2.52 -4.06
C GLY A 69 -0.64 -2.46 -2.71
N VAL A 70 -0.72 -3.54 -1.93
CA VAL A 70 -0.08 -3.65 -0.61
C VAL A 70 0.70 -4.96 -0.53
N PRO A 71 2.04 -4.92 -0.41
CA PRO A 71 2.83 -6.15 -0.34
C PRO A 71 2.37 -7.08 0.80
N GLY A 72 2.15 -8.35 0.47
CA GLY A 72 1.70 -9.37 1.44
C GLY A 72 0.20 -9.38 1.69
N ASP A 73 -0.59 -8.58 0.97
CA ASP A 73 -2.04 -8.68 1.05
C ASP A 73 -2.54 -10.04 0.62
N ARG A 74 -3.45 -10.59 1.43
CA ARG A 74 -4.27 -11.74 1.06
C ARG A 74 -5.65 -11.25 0.62
N VAL A 75 -6.46 -12.16 0.10
CA VAL A 75 -7.82 -11.86 -0.37
C VAL A 75 -8.65 -11.22 0.74
N GLU A 76 -8.57 -11.73 1.98
CA GLU A 76 -9.28 -11.19 3.14
C GLU A 76 -8.86 -9.74 3.48
N ASN A 77 -7.57 -9.41 3.32
CA ASN A 77 -7.08 -8.05 3.54
C ASN A 77 -7.65 -7.10 2.47
N ILE A 78 -7.67 -7.55 1.22
CA ILE A 78 -8.23 -6.79 0.11
C ILE A 78 -9.71 -6.52 0.36
N LEU A 79 -10.50 -7.55 0.72
CA LEU A 79 -11.92 -7.40 1.04
C LEU A 79 -12.14 -6.40 2.18
N TRP A 80 -11.37 -6.53 3.26
CA TRP A 80 -11.44 -5.58 4.39
C TRP A 80 -11.14 -4.15 3.95
N ARG A 81 -10.12 -3.93 3.10
CA ARG A 81 -9.79 -2.59 2.58
C ARG A 81 -10.87 -2.03 1.66
N LEU A 82 -11.48 -2.86 0.82
CA LEU A 82 -12.57 -2.43 -0.07
C LEU A 82 -13.77 -1.91 0.74
N ASP A 83 -14.11 -2.60 1.84
CA ASP A 83 -15.16 -2.18 2.76
C ASP A 83 -14.74 -0.97 3.60
N ALA A 84 -13.53 -0.98 4.18
CA ALA A 84 -13.02 0.11 5.01
C ALA A 84 -12.88 1.45 4.26
N HIS A 85 -12.57 1.40 2.96
CA HIS A 85 -12.51 2.57 2.10
C HIS A 85 -13.85 2.90 1.43
N ASN A 86 -14.89 2.12 1.70
CA ASN A 86 -16.21 2.29 1.14
C ASN A 86 -16.18 2.42 -0.39
N ILE A 87 -15.36 1.59 -1.05
CA ILE A 87 -15.01 1.75 -2.48
C ILE A 87 -16.24 1.66 -3.39
N LYS A 88 -17.31 1.00 -2.94
CA LYS A 88 -18.61 0.93 -3.64
C LYS A 88 -19.19 2.32 -3.96
N ASP A 89 -18.83 3.33 -3.16
CA ASP A 89 -19.36 4.69 -3.28
C ASP A 89 -18.44 5.65 -4.06
N LEU A 90 -17.26 5.20 -4.51
CA LEU A 90 -16.26 6.05 -5.17
C LEU A 90 -16.53 6.35 -6.66
N GLY A 91 -17.71 5.99 -7.16
CA GLY A 91 -18.13 6.20 -8.54
C GLY A 91 -17.92 4.97 -9.43
N SER A 92 -18.74 4.87 -10.49
CA SER A 92 -18.99 3.69 -11.34
C SER A 92 -17.83 3.27 -12.27
N GLY A 93 -16.58 3.35 -11.80
CA GLY A 93 -15.39 2.92 -12.55
C GLY A 93 -15.06 1.42 -12.35
N PRO A 94 -14.30 0.82 -13.28
CA PRO A 94 -13.87 -0.58 -13.15
C PRO A 94 -12.87 -0.75 -12.00
N ILE A 95 -13.07 -1.81 -11.20
CA ILE A 95 -12.13 -2.30 -10.19
C ILE A 95 -11.40 -3.51 -10.77
N ASN A 96 -10.08 -3.44 -10.86
CA ASN A 96 -9.24 -4.55 -11.28
C ASN A 96 -8.51 -5.14 -10.07
N LEU A 97 -8.79 -6.40 -9.79
CA LEU A 97 -8.16 -7.20 -8.74
C LEU A 97 -6.99 -7.97 -9.35
N ILE A 98 -5.80 -7.85 -8.74
CA ILE A 98 -4.56 -8.44 -9.26
C ILE A 98 -3.77 -9.04 -8.10
#